data_AF-A0A8J7IL47-F1
#
_entry.id   AF-A0A8J7IL47-F1
#
_cell.length_a   1.000
_cell.length_b   1.000
_cell.length_c   1.000
_cell.angle_alpha   90.00
_cell.angle_beta   90.00
_cell.angle_gamma   90.00
#
_symmetry.space_group_name_H-M   'P 1'
#
loop_
_entity.id
_entity.type
_entity.pdbx_description
1 polymer ?
#
loop_
_entity_poly.entity_id
_entity_poly.type
_entity_poly.pdbx_seq_one_letter_code
_entity_poly.pdbx_strand_id
1 'polypeptide(L)'
;MKLKSLLMLAGAGVLAACVTTAAGLSFGNNTGDYPNDNECDDPRFTGGGMASSLSVDNIGKDATDCQTLYSAQRIRLARTRAQWDVAQCRAIEYGNNSSRWARDNECDDPRFTGPGVDEILVPADLRADAADCRALCNAGEIWLK
;
A
#
# COMPACT_ATOMS: atom_id res chain seq x y z
N MET A 1 -22.86 -48.65 -38.48
CA MET A 1 -22.81 -47.20 -38.15
C MET A 1 -21.39 -46.88 -37.69
N LYS A 2 -20.61 -46.11 -38.47
CA LYS A 2 -19.21 -45.75 -38.14
C LYS A 2 -19.22 -44.55 -37.19
N LEU A 3 -18.77 -44.73 -35.95
CA LEU A 3 -18.59 -43.65 -34.98
C LEU A 3 -17.31 -42.87 -35.36
N LYS A 4 -17.46 -41.60 -35.73
CA LYS A 4 -16.33 -40.68 -35.94
C LYS A 4 -15.87 -40.16 -34.58
N SER A 5 -14.67 -40.55 -34.16
CA SER A 5 -13.99 -39.92 -33.02
C SER A 5 -13.62 -38.48 -33.39
N LEU A 6 -14.21 -37.52 -32.68
CA LEU A 6 -13.82 -36.11 -32.74
C LEU A 6 -12.87 -35.86 -31.57
N LEU A 7 -11.56 -35.73 -31.87
CA LEU A 7 -10.57 -35.30 -30.90
C LEU A 7 -10.75 -33.79 -30.68
N MET A 8 -11.28 -33.38 -29.53
CA MET A 8 -11.23 -31.99 -29.09
C MET A 8 -9.88 -31.74 -28.41
N LEU A 9 -9.01 -30.98 -29.07
CA LEU A 9 -7.85 -30.37 -28.43
C LEU A 9 -8.36 -29.23 -27.53
N ALA A 10 -8.45 -29.49 -26.23
CA ALA A 10 -8.61 -28.45 -25.22
C ALA A 10 -7.26 -27.72 -25.09
N GLY A 11 -7.18 -26.52 -25.68
CA GLY A 11 -6.08 -25.60 -25.42
C GLY A 11 -6.08 -25.21 -23.95
N ALA A 12 -4.97 -25.46 -23.27
CA ALA A 12 -4.75 -25.05 -21.89
C ALA A 12 -4.70 -23.52 -21.83
N GLY A 13 -5.81 -22.89 -21.45
CA GLY A 13 -5.80 -21.50 -21.01
C GLY A 13 -4.96 -21.41 -19.74
N VAL A 14 -3.86 -20.65 -19.79
CA VAL A 14 -3.07 -20.31 -18.61
C VAL A 14 -3.94 -19.41 -17.74
N LEU A 15 -4.63 -20.01 -16.78
CA LEU A 15 -5.23 -19.29 -15.66
C LEU A 15 -4.07 -18.70 -14.86
N ALA A 16 -3.84 -17.39 -15.00
CA ALA A 16 -2.98 -16.65 -14.10
C ALA A 16 -3.57 -16.77 -12.69
N ALA A 17 -3.02 -17.70 -11.90
CA ALA A 17 -3.48 -17.98 -10.56
C ALA A 17 -3.09 -16.79 -9.67
N CYS A 18 -4.09 -16.00 -9.29
CA CYS A 18 -3.99 -15.03 -8.22
C CYS A 18 -3.59 -15.76 -6.93
N VAL A 19 -2.34 -15.59 -6.49
CA VAL A 19 -1.88 -16.18 -5.23
C VAL A 19 -2.38 -15.31 -4.08
N THR A 20 -3.30 -15.88 -3.29
CA THR A 20 -3.85 -15.24 -2.10
C THR A 20 -3.26 -15.94 -0.87
N THR A 21 -2.62 -15.19 0.03
CA THR A 21 -2.08 -15.74 1.28
C THR A 21 -3.18 -15.95 2.33
N ALA A 22 -2.85 -16.68 3.40
CA ALA A 22 -3.74 -16.87 4.56
C ALA A 22 -4.19 -15.56 5.22
N ALA A 23 -3.49 -14.45 4.98
CA ALA A 23 -3.88 -13.11 5.43
C ALA A 23 -4.89 -12.41 4.51
N GLY A 24 -5.39 -13.08 3.47
CA GLY A 24 -6.26 -12.46 2.45
C GLY A 24 -5.51 -11.50 1.51
N LEU A 25 -4.18 -11.40 1.63
CA LEU A 25 -3.35 -10.60 0.75
C LEU A 25 -3.20 -11.33 -0.60
N SER A 26 -3.67 -10.67 -1.67
CA SER A 26 -3.44 -11.08 -3.04
C SER A 26 -2.24 -10.35 -3.64
N PHE A 27 -1.24 -11.10 -4.11
CA PHE A 27 -0.10 -10.55 -4.85
C PHE A 27 -0.43 -10.25 -6.31
N GLY A 28 -1.56 -10.75 -6.83
CA GLY A 28 -2.01 -10.52 -8.20
C GLY A 28 -1.38 -11.47 -9.21
N ASN A 29 -0.86 -10.94 -10.32
CA ASN A 29 -0.26 -11.68 -11.45
C ASN A 29 1.09 -11.06 -11.87
N ASN A 30 1.70 -11.56 -12.95
CA ASN A 30 2.96 -11.08 -13.52
C ASN A 30 2.71 -10.41 -14.88
N THR A 31 2.10 -9.22 -14.91
CA THR A 31 1.77 -8.49 -16.14
C THR A 31 2.35 -7.07 -16.11
N GLY A 32 2.33 -6.36 -17.24
CA GLY A 32 2.91 -5.01 -17.31
C GLY A 32 4.39 -5.02 -17.70
N ASP A 33 5.07 -3.90 -17.44
CA ASP A 33 6.39 -3.60 -17.98
C ASP A 33 7.55 -4.15 -17.13
N TYR A 34 7.31 -4.36 -15.83
CA TYR A 34 8.31 -4.77 -14.84
C TYR A 34 8.01 -6.08 -14.08
N PRO A 35 7.36 -7.12 -14.65
CA PRO A 35 7.15 -8.35 -13.91
C PRO A 35 8.37 -9.27 -13.92
N ASN A 36 8.72 -9.88 -12.77
CA ASN A 36 9.83 -10.84 -12.63
C ASN A 36 11.23 -10.26 -12.92
N ASP A 37 11.48 -9.01 -12.53
CA ASP A 37 12.78 -8.36 -12.70
C ASP A 37 13.69 -8.44 -11.45
N ASN A 38 13.24 -9.18 -10.42
CA ASN A 38 13.85 -9.39 -9.11
C ASN A 38 13.68 -8.23 -8.12
N GLU A 39 12.85 -7.24 -8.45
CA GLU A 39 12.38 -6.22 -7.53
C GLU A 39 10.87 -6.39 -7.32
N CYS A 40 10.32 -5.90 -6.21
CA CYS A 40 8.87 -5.79 -6.06
C CYS A 40 8.42 -4.40 -6.51
N ASP A 41 7.61 -4.34 -7.57
CA ASP A 41 7.10 -3.07 -8.11
C ASP A 41 5.79 -2.61 -7.47
N ASP A 42 5.17 -3.46 -6.66
CA ASP A 42 3.86 -3.17 -6.10
C ASP A 42 3.96 -2.19 -4.91
N PRO A 43 3.44 -0.95 -5.03
CA PRO A 43 3.56 0.07 -3.99
C PRO A 43 2.77 -0.27 -2.71
N ARG A 44 1.99 -1.35 -2.69
CA ARG A 44 1.36 -1.87 -1.46
C ARG A 44 2.40 -2.45 -0.50
N PHE A 45 3.65 -2.62 -0.92
CA PHE A 45 4.75 -3.15 -0.10
C PHE A 45 5.84 -2.11 0.15
N THR A 46 6.69 -2.39 1.13
CA THR A 46 7.87 -1.61 1.47
C THR A 46 8.95 -2.50 2.08
N GLY A 47 10.23 -2.19 1.86
CA GLY A 47 11.36 -2.93 2.42
C GLY A 47 12.52 -3.11 1.44
N GLY A 48 13.42 -4.05 1.74
CA GLY A 48 14.63 -4.29 0.97
C GLY A 48 14.37 -5.16 -0.26
N GLY A 49 14.43 -4.57 -1.45
CA GLY A 49 14.10 -5.22 -2.72
C GLY A 49 12.83 -4.68 -3.39
N MET A 50 12.29 -3.56 -2.90
CA MET A 50 11.34 -2.78 -3.69
C MET A 50 12.05 -2.12 -4.87
N ALA A 51 11.34 -1.98 -5.98
CA ALA A 51 11.82 -1.18 -7.09
C ALA A 51 12.10 0.27 -6.66
N SER A 52 13.10 0.88 -7.28
CA SER A 52 13.50 2.26 -6.96
C SER A 52 12.47 3.32 -7.34
N SER A 53 11.57 2.99 -8.28
CA SER A 53 10.47 3.83 -8.73
C SER A 53 9.19 3.02 -8.68
N LEU A 54 8.27 3.40 -7.79
CA LEU A 54 7.00 2.69 -7.60
C LEU A 54 5.85 3.47 -8.26
N SER A 55 4.93 2.74 -8.90
CA SER A 55 3.74 3.31 -9.52
C SER A 55 2.50 2.53 -9.13
N VAL A 56 1.37 3.22 -8.98
CA VAL A 56 0.05 2.60 -8.77
C VAL A 56 -0.35 1.67 -9.91
N ASP A 57 0.20 1.88 -11.12
CA ASP A 57 -0.03 1.01 -12.26
C ASP A 57 0.57 -0.39 -12.06
N ASN A 58 1.54 -0.55 -11.16
CA ASN A 58 2.19 -1.83 -10.88
C ASN A 58 1.52 -2.61 -9.73
N ILE A 59 0.42 -2.11 -9.18
CA ILE A 59 -0.35 -2.80 -8.14
C ILE A 59 -0.80 -4.19 -8.63
N GLY A 60 -0.35 -5.24 -7.95
CA GLY A 60 -0.70 -6.62 -8.23
C GLY A 60 -0.22 -7.14 -9.58
N LYS A 61 0.78 -6.48 -10.17
CA LYS A 61 1.29 -6.80 -11.51
C LYS A 61 2.64 -7.50 -11.49
N ASP A 62 3.29 -7.54 -10.33
CA ASP A 62 4.57 -8.21 -10.14
C ASP A 62 4.49 -9.21 -8.97
N ALA A 63 3.58 -10.17 -9.13
CA ALA A 63 3.20 -11.04 -8.04
C ALA A 63 4.33 -11.96 -7.56
N THR A 64 5.15 -12.46 -8.47
CA THR A 64 6.18 -13.47 -8.13
C THR A 64 7.30 -12.87 -7.29
N ASP A 65 7.79 -11.68 -7.64
CA ASP A 65 8.87 -11.05 -6.90
C ASP A 65 8.36 -10.49 -5.58
N CYS A 66 7.22 -9.80 -5.58
CA CYS A 66 6.57 -9.36 -4.35
C CYS A 66 6.25 -10.53 -3.40
N GLN A 67 5.74 -11.66 -3.91
CA GLN A 67 5.49 -12.85 -3.07
C GLN A 67 6.79 -13.43 -2.52
N THR A 68 7.83 -13.53 -3.34
CA THR A 68 9.13 -14.09 -2.96
C THR A 68 9.76 -13.24 -1.86
N LEU A 69 9.83 -11.93 -2.08
CA LEU A 69 10.41 -10.97 -1.14
C LEU A 69 9.59 -10.88 0.17
N TYR A 70 8.26 -10.97 0.09
CA TYR A 70 7.39 -10.98 1.25
C TYR A 70 7.58 -12.26 2.08
N SER A 71 7.64 -13.42 1.41
CA SER A 71 7.85 -14.72 2.07
C SER A 71 9.24 -14.82 2.70
N ALA A 72 10.24 -14.16 2.11
CA ALA A 72 11.58 -13.99 2.66
C ALA A 72 11.67 -12.91 3.76
N GLN A 73 10.54 -12.28 4.13
CA GLN A 73 10.46 -11.20 5.12
C GLN A 73 11.35 -9.99 4.81
N ARG A 74 11.72 -9.80 3.54
CA ARG A 74 12.53 -8.65 3.08
C ARG A 74 11.68 -7.42 2.84
N ILE A 75 10.45 -7.63 2.40
CA ILE A 75 9.41 -6.60 2.29
C ILE A 75 8.23 -6.97 3.20
N ARG A 76 7.44 -5.96 3.54
CA ARG A 76 6.18 -6.07 4.27
C ARG A 76 5.15 -5.22 3.56
N LEU A 77 3.88 -5.39 3.90
CA LEU A 77 2.87 -4.42 3.48
C LEU A 77 3.28 -3.03 3.98
N ALA A 78 3.27 -2.06 3.07
CA ALA A 78 3.28 -0.65 3.44
C ALA A 78 2.06 -0.42 4.33
N ARG A 79 2.21 0.39 5.39
CA ARG A 79 1.04 0.70 6.23
C ARG A 79 -0.01 1.36 5.36
N THR A 80 -1.13 0.68 5.19
CA THR A 80 -2.26 1.18 4.40
C THR A 80 -3.32 1.73 5.34
N ARG A 81 -4.23 2.54 4.80
CA ARG A 81 -5.48 2.94 5.47
C ARG A 81 -6.22 1.76 6.12
N ALA A 82 -6.10 0.54 5.57
CA ALA A 82 -6.74 -0.66 6.14
C ALA A 82 -6.17 -1.11 7.49
N GLN A 83 -5.00 -0.61 7.89
CA GLN A 83 -4.32 -0.94 9.16
C GLN A 83 -4.42 0.18 10.20
N TRP A 84 -5.14 1.26 9.89
CA TRP A 84 -5.40 2.36 10.80
C TRP A 84 -6.89 2.67 10.83
N ASP A 85 -7.59 2.13 11.83
CA ASP A 85 -9.01 2.39 11.99
C ASP A 85 -9.29 3.75 12.64
N VAL A 86 -10.53 4.23 12.49
CA VAL A 86 -10.97 5.50 13.07
C VAL A 86 -10.89 5.49 14.60
N ALA A 87 -10.97 4.34 15.27
CA ALA A 87 -10.82 4.25 16.72
C ALA A 87 -9.38 4.54 17.15
N GLN A 88 -8.38 4.09 16.37
CA GLN A 88 -6.97 4.46 16.56
C GLN A 88 -6.78 5.96 16.39
N CYS A 89 -7.39 6.60 15.37
CA CYS A 89 -7.37 8.07 15.25
C CYS A 89 -7.95 8.76 16.48
N ARG A 90 -9.08 8.30 17.01
CA ARG A 90 -9.71 8.88 18.21
C ARG A 90 -8.84 8.80 19.47
N ALA A 91 -7.94 7.81 19.55
CA ALA A 91 -7.03 7.62 20.67
C ALA A 91 -5.78 8.51 20.61
N ILE A 92 -5.53 9.19 19.48
CA ILE A 92 -4.33 10.02 19.34
C ILE A 92 -4.48 11.32 20.13
N GLU A 93 -3.45 11.66 20.89
CA GLU A 93 -3.24 13.00 21.39
C GLU A 93 -2.65 13.89 20.30
N TYR A 94 -3.53 14.62 19.63
CA TYR A 94 -3.18 15.54 18.54
C TYR A 94 -2.54 16.85 19.04
N GLY A 95 -2.78 17.24 20.29
CA GLY A 95 -2.26 18.50 20.86
C GLY A 95 -3.16 19.69 20.59
N ASN A 96 -2.58 20.80 20.12
CA ASN A 96 -3.26 22.08 19.88
C ASN A 96 -3.01 22.60 18.46
N ASN A 97 -3.47 23.83 18.15
CA ASN A 97 -3.27 24.50 16.86
C ASN A 97 -2.33 25.71 17.03
N SER A 98 -1.16 25.50 17.63
CA SER A 98 -0.19 26.57 17.91
C SER A 98 0.84 26.79 16.80
N SER A 99 0.93 25.87 15.83
CA SER A 99 1.75 26.07 14.65
C SER A 99 1.23 27.27 13.84
N ARG A 100 2.15 27.92 13.11
CA ARG A 100 1.79 28.95 12.13
C ARG A 100 1.07 28.36 10.91
N TRP A 101 1.20 27.06 10.70
CA TRP A 101 0.60 26.30 9.61
C TRP A 101 -0.68 25.58 10.05
N ALA A 102 -1.01 25.60 11.35
CA ALA A 102 -2.23 24.96 11.81
C ALA A 102 -3.50 25.51 11.14
N ARG A 103 -4.43 24.62 10.77
CA ARG A 103 -5.70 24.94 10.07
C ARG A 103 -5.54 25.40 8.63
N ASP A 104 -4.53 24.90 7.92
CA ASP A 104 -4.34 25.12 6.49
C ASP A 104 -4.82 23.94 5.61
N ASN A 105 -5.41 22.92 6.23
CA ASN A 105 -5.94 21.68 5.65
C ASN A 105 -4.88 20.61 5.34
N GLU A 106 -3.65 20.79 5.81
CA GLU A 106 -2.61 19.77 5.79
C GLU A 106 -2.22 19.41 7.23
N CYS A 107 -1.66 18.23 7.46
CA CYS A 107 -1.16 17.83 8.77
C CYS A 107 0.34 18.07 8.85
N ASP A 108 0.78 19.04 9.65
CA ASP A 108 2.21 19.37 9.81
C ASP A 108 2.93 18.51 10.86
N ASP A 109 2.20 17.64 11.57
CA ASP A 109 2.80 16.89 12.67
C ASP A 109 3.74 15.78 12.15
N PRO A 110 5.06 15.84 12.46
CA PRO A 110 6.06 14.92 11.92
C PRO A 110 5.85 13.45 12.29
N ARG A 111 4.96 13.16 13.27
CA ARG A 111 4.59 11.78 13.64
C ARG A 111 3.72 11.09 12.60
N PHE A 112 3.05 11.85 11.73
CA PHE A 112 2.12 11.33 10.74
C PHE A 112 2.77 11.10 9.38
N THR A 113 2.10 10.28 8.58
CA THR A 113 2.35 10.06 7.15
C THR A 113 1.01 9.85 6.44
N GLY A 114 0.99 9.99 5.12
CA GLY A 114 -0.21 9.80 4.29
C GLY A 114 -0.46 11.01 3.39
N PRO A 115 -1.41 10.93 2.45
CA PRO A 115 -1.70 11.98 1.48
C PRO A 115 -2.12 13.34 2.06
N GLY A 116 -2.59 13.41 3.30
CA GLY A 116 -2.94 14.68 3.96
C GLY A 116 -1.81 15.30 4.79
N VAL A 117 -0.60 14.75 4.78
CA VAL A 117 0.54 15.28 5.55
C VAL A 117 1.32 16.26 4.70
N ASP A 118 1.76 17.38 5.30
CA ASP A 118 2.62 18.35 4.62
C ASP A 118 3.94 17.69 4.15
N GLU A 119 4.48 18.19 3.04
CA GLU A 119 5.74 17.68 2.48
C GLU A 119 6.95 18.07 3.35
N ILE A 120 6.89 19.21 4.06
CA ILE A 120 7.99 19.81 4.82
C ILE A 120 7.69 19.75 6.33
N LEU A 121 7.89 18.58 6.91
CA LEU A 121 7.69 18.37 8.33
C LEU A 121 8.89 18.85 9.16
N VAL A 122 8.66 19.77 10.10
CA VAL A 122 9.69 20.23 11.04
C VAL A 122 9.35 19.89 12.49
N PRO A 123 10.37 19.71 13.37
CA PRO A 123 10.12 19.35 14.77
C PRO A 123 9.26 20.36 15.56
N ALA A 124 9.22 21.62 15.12
CA ALA A 124 8.44 22.67 15.77
C ALA A 124 6.92 22.45 15.67
N ASP A 125 6.46 21.68 14.68
CA ASP A 125 5.04 21.43 14.41
C ASP A 125 4.49 20.18 15.12
N LEU A 126 5.33 19.52 15.93
CA LEU A 126 4.95 18.39 16.75
C LEU A 126 3.77 18.74 17.67
N ARG A 127 2.63 18.06 17.49
CA ARG A 127 1.38 18.28 18.25
C ARG A 127 0.85 19.71 18.19
N ALA A 128 1.21 20.45 17.14
CA ALA A 128 0.91 21.87 17.01
C ALA A 128 -0.09 22.19 15.90
N ASP A 129 -0.55 21.17 15.15
CA ASP A 129 -1.61 21.26 14.16
C ASP A 129 -2.69 20.17 14.38
N ALA A 130 -3.41 20.29 15.49
CA ALA A 130 -4.29 19.23 15.96
C ALA A 130 -5.60 19.08 15.18
N ALA A 131 -6.11 20.17 14.60
CA ALA A 131 -7.40 20.18 13.90
C ALA A 131 -7.31 19.39 12.59
N ASP A 132 -6.29 19.66 11.79
CA ASP A 132 -6.17 19.09 10.45
C ASP A 132 -5.70 17.64 10.56
N CYS A 133 -4.66 17.37 11.35
CA CYS A 133 -4.24 16.00 11.63
C CYS A 133 -5.38 15.11 12.15
N ARG A 134 -6.29 15.64 12.98
CA ARG A 134 -7.45 14.88 13.46
C ARG A 134 -8.46 14.62 12.35
N ALA A 135 -8.81 15.66 11.59
CA ALA A 135 -9.78 15.55 10.50
C ALA A 135 -9.30 14.54 9.45
N LEU A 136 -8.05 14.69 9.01
CA LEU A 136 -7.42 13.86 7.99
C LEU A 136 -7.25 12.41 8.46
N CYS A 137 -6.92 12.18 9.73
CA CYS A 137 -6.84 10.81 10.25
C CYS A 137 -8.22 10.15 10.24
N ASN A 138 -9.27 10.85 10.69
CA ASN A 138 -10.64 10.33 10.66
C ASN A 138 -11.15 10.07 9.24
N ALA A 139 -10.70 10.86 8.26
CA ALA A 139 -10.95 10.63 6.84
C ALA A 139 -10.18 9.42 6.28
N GLY A 140 -9.16 8.94 7.01
CA GLY A 140 -8.25 7.88 6.58
C GLY A 140 -7.22 8.37 5.57
N GLU A 141 -6.92 9.66 5.58
CA GLU A 141 -5.96 10.34 4.72
C GLU A 141 -4.58 10.42 5.36
N ILE A 142 -4.46 10.23 6.68
CA ILE A 142 -3.17 10.15 7.38
C ILE A 142 -3.22 9.10 8.50
N TRP A 143 -2.05 8.64 8.93
CA TRP A 143 -1.86 7.70 10.05
C TRP A 143 -0.49 7.92 10.71
N LEU A 144 -0.31 7.41 11.93
CA LEU A 144 1.00 7.46 12.60
C LEU A 144 1.99 6.50 11.91
N LYS A 145 3.26 6.96 11.81
CA LYS A 145 4.38 6.19 11.25
C LYS A 145 4.67 4.88 11.96
#